data_AF-A0A849GXA2-F1
#
_entry.id   AF-A0A849GXA2-F1
#
_cell.length_a   1.000
_cell.length_b   1.000
_cell.length_c   1.000
_cell.angle_alpha   90.00
_cell.angle_beta   90.00
_cell.angle_gamma   90.00
#
_symmetry.space_group_name_H-M   'P 1'
#
loop_
_entity.id
_entity.type
_entity.pdbx_description
1 polymer ?
#
loop_
_entity_poly.entity_id
_entity_poly.type
_entity_poly.pdbx_seq_one_letter_code
_entity_poly.pdbx_strand_id
1 'polypeptide(L)'
;MTGEPRPSPDRRRLCVYNGGFLTEGRLRRILELAGWDISLGVPGDGDTVGIWGRTPTAWRGEAVAEWRNAPVLTVEDAFLRSVHPGRVRGEAPMGLCLDLGGVHFDGSTPSDLEALLAAHPLDDTALLNRARDALDSMKHWHLGKYSATDPDLPVPEPGYVVLIDQTAGDAALMGAGRAAFNEMLALAAEENPGLPILIKSHPESVAGKRDGHFAAADLPERVRIITEPVSPWRLFEGAVAVYTHSSTLGFEAIFAGLKPRVFGQPFYAGWGLTQDQDAPARRERVLTRAQLFAAAMILYPVWYDPVGDRLCEVEEVIAQLAAEARAWREDRDGYVAVGMRIWKRPHLKRAFGREKPLKFASRIPSGGTRKPVVWGMAEAPEGILRMEDGFLRSRGLGAA
;
A
#
# COMPACT_ATOMS: atom_id res chain seq x y z
N MET A 1 -8.90 35.32 11.65
CA MET A 1 -10.24 35.08 11.10
C MET A 1 -10.27 33.67 10.56
N THR A 2 -10.58 32.73 11.44
CA THR A 2 -10.71 31.30 11.15
C THR A 2 -12.10 31.07 10.57
N GLY A 3 -12.20 31.09 9.24
CA GLY A 3 -13.40 30.63 8.57
C GLY A 3 -13.45 29.11 8.68
N GLU A 4 -14.30 28.58 9.56
CA GLU A 4 -14.74 27.19 9.42
C GLU A 4 -15.32 27.02 8.01
N PRO A 5 -14.93 25.97 7.27
CA PRO A 5 -15.52 25.71 5.96
C PRO A 5 -17.02 25.44 6.17
N ARG A 6 -17.87 26.35 5.68
CA ARG A 6 -19.31 26.10 5.62
C ARG A 6 -19.54 24.83 4.80
N PRO A 7 -20.36 23.87 5.26
CA PRO A 7 -20.68 22.70 4.45
C PRO A 7 -21.30 23.16 3.12
N SER A 8 -20.74 22.67 2.02
CA SER A 8 -21.29 22.88 0.68
C SER A 8 -22.71 22.28 0.64
N PRO A 9 -23.72 22.99 0.11
CA PRO A 9 -25.12 22.56 0.13
C PRO A 9 -25.45 21.33 -0.73
N ASP A 10 -24.47 20.66 -1.34
CA ASP A 10 -24.66 19.65 -2.38
C ASP A 10 -23.93 18.31 -2.09
N ARG A 11 -23.60 18.04 -0.83
CA ARG A 11 -22.94 16.77 -0.46
C ARG A 11 -23.93 15.60 -0.51
N ARG A 12 -23.49 14.51 -1.15
CA ARG A 12 -24.27 13.27 -1.28
C ARG A 12 -24.24 12.52 0.03
N ARG A 13 -25.41 12.18 0.58
CA ARG A 13 -25.50 11.45 1.84
C ARG A 13 -25.07 10.00 1.66
N LEU A 14 -24.15 9.56 2.52
CA LEU A 14 -23.62 8.20 2.57
C LEU A 14 -24.04 7.53 3.90
N CYS A 15 -25.04 6.67 3.86
CA CYS A 15 -25.50 5.91 5.02
C CYS A 15 -24.59 4.71 5.28
N VAL A 16 -23.93 4.64 6.44
CA VAL A 16 -22.94 3.60 6.76
C VAL A 16 -23.39 2.72 7.93
N TYR A 17 -23.01 1.44 7.87
CA TYR A 17 -23.37 0.42 8.88
C TYR A 17 -22.14 -0.27 9.49
N ASN A 18 -20.96 0.33 9.30
CA ASN A 18 -19.69 -0.10 9.85
C ASN A 18 -19.02 1.07 10.60
N GLY A 19 -18.62 0.82 11.85
CA GLY A 19 -18.03 1.84 12.72
C GLY A 19 -16.72 2.44 12.20
N GLY A 20 -15.98 1.72 11.35
CA GLY A 20 -14.73 2.22 10.75
C GLY A 20 -14.89 3.57 10.05
N PHE A 21 -16.00 3.76 9.32
CA PHE A 21 -16.34 5.03 8.67
C PHE A 21 -16.50 6.22 9.63
N LEU A 22 -16.81 5.95 10.90
CA LEU A 22 -17.01 6.98 11.93
C LEU A 22 -15.75 7.23 12.77
N THR A 23 -14.93 6.20 12.98
CA THR A 23 -13.77 6.27 13.88
C THR A 23 -12.46 6.58 13.17
N GLU A 24 -12.36 6.30 11.87
CA GLU A 24 -11.14 6.56 11.10
C GLU A 24 -11.12 7.98 10.54
N GLY A 25 -10.50 8.90 11.27
CA GLY A 25 -10.53 10.33 10.97
C GLY A 25 -10.08 10.69 9.55
N ARG A 26 -9.02 10.04 9.04
CA ARG A 26 -8.54 10.31 7.67
C ARG A 26 -9.49 9.76 6.61
N LEU A 27 -9.96 8.51 6.75
CA LEU A 27 -10.94 7.92 5.85
C LEU A 27 -12.17 8.83 5.72
N ARG A 28 -12.73 9.24 6.85
CA ARG A 28 -13.86 10.17 6.90
C ARG A 28 -13.55 11.48 6.18
N ARG A 29 -12.37 12.05 6.43
CA ARG A 29 -11.95 13.31 5.79
C ARG A 29 -11.84 13.20 4.27
N ILE A 30 -11.31 12.09 3.76
CA ILE A 30 -11.23 11.83 2.31
C ILE A 30 -12.63 11.77 1.70
N LEU A 31 -13.56 11.05 2.33
CA LEU A 31 -14.95 10.98 1.86
C LEU A 31 -15.64 12.35 1.87
N GLU A 32 -15.47 13.14 2.93
CA GLU A 32 -16.00 14.51 3.03
C GLU A 32 -15.47 15.43 1.93
N LEU A 33 -14.17 15.34 1.63
CA LEU A 33 -13.54 16.10 0.54
C LEU A 33 -13.98 15.60 -0.84
N ALA A 34 -14.28 14.30 -0.98
CA ALA A 34 -14.86 13.70 -2.17
C ALA A 34 -16.38 13.95 -2.31
N GLY A 35 -16.96 14.81 -1.47
CA GLY A 35 -18.34 15.25 -1.56
C GLY A 35 -19.38 14.31 -0.94
N TRP A 36 -18.95 13.41 -0.05
CA TRP A 36 -19.83 12.51 0.71
C TRP A 36 -20.07 13.03 2.13
N ASP A 37 -21.32 12.96 2.58
CA ASP A 37 -21.68 13.24 3.97
C ASP A 37 -22.02 11.93 4.70
N ILE A 38 -21.13 11.50 5.59
CA ILE A 38 -21.28 10.22 6.31
C ILE A 38 -22.36 10.36 7.36
N SER A 39 -23.37 9.51 7.27
CA SER A 39 -24.50 9.52 8.20
C SER A 39 -24.85 8.12 8.68
N LEU A 40 -25.45 8.07 9.87
CA LEU A 40 -26.17 6.89 10.34
C LEU A 40 -27.65 7.01 9.96
N GLY A 41 -28.36 5.88 10.01
CA GLY A 41 -29.80 5.81 9.77
C GLY A 41 -30.15 5.05 8.50
N VAL A 42 -31.40 5.17 8.06
CA VAL A 42 -31.93 4.51 6.86
C VAL A 42 -31.80 5.47 5.66
N PRO A 43 -31.37 5.00 4.47
CA PRO A 43 -31.33 5.85 3.28
C PRO A 43 -32.74 6.25 2.82
N GLY A 44 -32.88 7.53 2.49
CA GLY A 44 -34.02 8.11 1.78
C GLY A 44 -33.82 8.09 0.27
N ASP A 45 -34.71 8.76 -0.46
CA ASP A 45 -34.65 8.84 -1.92
C ASP A 45 -33.40 9.63 -2.36
N GLY A 46 -32.55 9.02 -3.17
CA GLY A 46 -31.29 9.61 -3.65
C GLY A 46 -30.08 9.43 -2.73
N ASP A 47 -30.26 8.84 -1.53
CA ASP A 47 -29.15 8.52 -0.63
C ASP A 47 -28.39 7.27 -1.10
N THR A 48 -27.10 7.18 -0.75
CA THR A 48 -26.23 6.04 -1.07
C THR A 48 -25.86 5.28 0.20
N VAL A 49 -25.73 3.95 0.11
CA VAL A 49 -25.23 3.13 1.20
C VAL A 49 -23.73 2.89 1.04
N GLY A 50 -22.94 3.20 2.06
CA GLY A 50 -21.49 2.96 2.07
C GLY A 50 -21.12 1.63 2.71
N ILE A 51 -20.33 0.83 2.01
CA ILE A 51 -19.73 -0.41 2.53
C ILE A 51 -18.21 -0.39 2.35
N TRP A 52 -17.50 -1.11 3.22
CA TRP A 52 -16.06 -1.31 3.08
C TRP A 52 -15.80 -2.68 2.44
N GLY A 53 -15.41 -2.68 1.17
CA GLY A 53 -15.17 -3.86 0.34
C GLY A 53 -16.15 -5.00 0.62
N ARG A 54 -15.59 -6.19 0.82
CA ARG A 54 -16.31 -7.40 1.24
C ARG A 54 -15.91 -7.85 2.64
N THR A 55 -15.95 -6.90 3.57
CA THR A 55 -15.71 -7.22 4.99
C THR A 55 -16.85 -8.08 5.56
N PRO A 56 -16.62 -8.83 6.66
CA PRO A 56 -17.67 -9.63 7.32
C PRO A 56 -18.89 -8.83 7.81
N THR A 57 -18.84 -7.50 7.78
CA THR A 57 -19.94 -6.60 8.14
C THR A 57 -20.58 -5.91 6.92
N ALA A 58 -20.05 -6.08 5.71
CA ALA A 58 -20.57 -5.47 4.49
C ALA A 58 -22.03 -5.85 4.21
N TRP A 59 -22.41 -7.11 4.53
CA TRP A 59 -23.78 -7.62 4.38
C TRP A 59 -24.85 -6.75 5.06
N ARG A 60 -24.50 -6.01 6.12
CA ARG A 60 -25.45 -5.11 6.80
C ARG A 60 -25.85 -3.95 5.90
N GLY A 61 -24.87 -3.38 5.19
CA GLY A 61 -25.13 -2.31 4.23
C GLY A 61 -25.82 -2.85 2.99
N GLU A 62 -25.36 -3.99 2.47
CA GLU A 62 -25.98 -4.66 1.30
C GLU A 62 -27.47 -4.95 1.55
N ALA A 63 -27.82 -5.52 2.71
CA ALA A 63 -29.21 -5.80 3.06
C ALA A 63 -30.08 -4.54 3.16
N VAL A 64 -29.52 -3.42 3.66
CA VAL A 64 -30.28 -2.16 3.73
C VAL A 64 -30.40 -1.51 2.35
N ALA A 65 -29.36 -1.58 1.53
CA ALA A 65 -29.38 -1.11 0.16
C ALA A 65 -30.43 -1.86 -0.68
N GLU A 66 -30.50 -3.19 -0.55
CA GLU A 66 -31.51 -4.02 -1.20
C GLU A 66 -32.93 -3.66 -0.72
N TRP A 67 -33.14 -3.57 0.61
CA TRP A 67 -34.44 -3.21 1.19
C TRP A 67 -34.95 -1.84 0.72
N ARG A 68 -34.04 -0.88 0.53
CA ARG A 68 -34.37 0.51 0.19
C ARG A 68 -34.20 0.83 -1.28
N ASN A 69 -33.76 -0.14 -2.09
CA ASN A 69 -33.35 0.04 -3.48
C ASN A 69 -32.38 1.24 -3.64
N ALA A 70 -31.40 1.34 -2.73
CA ALA A 70 -30.41 2.41 -2.72
C ALA A 70 -29.11 1.95 -3.40
N PRO A 71 -28.40 2.83 -4.13
CA PRO A 71 -27.09 2.51 -4.67
C PRO A 71 -26.09 2.20 -3.56
N VAL A 72 -25.14 1.31 -3.85
CA VAL A 72 -24.05 0.94 -2.94
C VAL A 72 -22.76 1.58 -3.42
N LEU A 73 -22.10 2.34 -2.53
CA LEU A 73 -20.73 2.77 -2.72
C LEU A 73 -19.81 1.82 -1.96
N THR A 74 -19.00 1.07 -2.71
CA THR A 74 -17.91 0.30 -2.14
C THR A 74 -16.68 1.18 -1.96
N VAL A 75 -16.14 1.16 -0.75
CA VAL A 75 -14.92 1.88 -0.37
C VAL A 75 -13.82 0.88 -0.06
N GLU A 76 -12.63 1.11 -0.62
CA GLU A 76 -11.42 0.33 -0.36
C GLU A 76 -10.18 1.23 -0.27
N ASP A 77 -9.11 0.69 0.33
CA ASP A 77 -7.81 1.33 0.29
C ASP A 77 -7.32 1.45 -1.17
N ALA A 78 -6.79 2.62 -1.56
CA ALA A 78 -6.14 2.79 -2.85
C ALA A 78 -4.84 1.96 -2.95
N PHE A 79 -4.36 1.80 -4.20
CA PHE A 79 -3.24 0.91 -4.52
C PHE A 79 -1.89 1.37 -3.96
N LEU A 80 -1.72 2.68 -3.67
CA LEU A 80 -0.69 3.21 -2.77
C LEU A 80 -1.36 3.56 -1.46
N ARG A 81 -0.88 3.02 -0.35
CA ARG A 81 -1.59 3.16 0.92
C ARG A 81 -0.80 3.90 1.98
N SER A 82 0.36 3.37 2.36
CA SER A 82 1.14 3.85 3.51
C SER A 82 2.52 3.16 3.55
N VAL A 83 3.35 3.46 4.55
CA VAL A 83 4.64 2.77 4.71
C VAL A 83 4.40 1.35 5.23
N HIS A 84 3.63 1.20 6.31
CA HIS A 84 3.29 -0.10 6.91
C HIS A 84 1.82 -0.43 6.66
N PRO A 85 1.43 -1.72 6.68
CA PRO A 85 0.02 -2.07 6.67
C PRO A 85 -0.75 -1.47 7.87
N GLY A 86 -2.00 -1.08 7.62
CA GLY A 86 -2.86 -0.46 8.65
C GLY A 86 -3.01 -1.35 9.89
N ARG A 87 -3.14 -2.66 9.71
CA ARG A 87 -3.24 -3.63 10.83
C ARG A 87 -1.94 -3.81 11.61
N VAL A 88 -0.81 -3.33 11.09
CA VAL A 88 0.52 -3.45 11.71
C VAL A 88 0.85 -2.21 12.54
N ARG A 89 0.63 -1.00 12.00
CA ARG A 89 1.01 0.27 12.66
C ARG A 89 -0.13 1.26 12.90
N GLY A 90 -1.37 0.95 12.49
CA GLY A 90 -2.48 1.90 12.55
C GLY A 90 -2.32 3.07 11.57
N GLU A 91 -1.49 2.92 10.54
CA GLU A 91 -1.32 3.95 9.52
C GLU A 91 -2.58 4.08 8.66
N ALA A 92 -3.02 5.32 8.47
CA ALA A 92 -4.18 5.64 7.66
C ALA A 92 -3.83 5.69 6.16
N PRO A 93 -4.78 5.40 5.26
CA PRO A 93 -4.53 5.39 3.83
C PRO A 93 -4.23 6.78 3.26
N MET A 94 -3.52 6.84 2.13
CA MET A 94 -3.24 8.06 1.36
C MET A 94 -4.24 8.29 0.22
N GLY A 95 -5.16 7.36 0.01
CA GLY A 95 -6.23 7.47 -0.98
C GLY A 95 -7.24 6.34 -0.82
N LEU A 96 -8.40 6.49 -1.47
CA LEU A 96 -9.48 5.52 -1.48
C LEU A 96 -9.90 5.19 -2.91
N CYS A 97 -10.28 3.94 -3.14
CA CYS A 97 -11.07 3.55 -4.30
C CYS A 97 -12.55 3.66 -3.91
N LEU A 98 -13.32 4.44 -4.68
CA LEU A 98 -14.75 4.69 -4.46
C LEU A 98 -15.50 4.18 -5.68
N ASP A 99 -16.32 3.14 -5.51
CA ASP A 99 -16.87 2.39 -6.64
C ASP A 99 -18.36 2.11 -6.44
N LEU A 100 -19.19 2.57 -7.39
CA LEU A 100 -20.63 2.38 -7.42
C LEU A 100 -21.04 1.15 -8.25
N GLY A 101 -20.16 0.71 -9.16
CA GLY A 101 -20.40 -0.43 -10.06
C GLY A 101 -20.10 -1.79 -9.43
N GLY A 102 -19.19 -1.84 -8.45
CA GLY A 102 -18.79 -3.07 -7.78
C GLY A 102 -17.54 -2.89 -6.94
N VAL A 103 -16.79 -3.97 -6.68
CA VAL A 103 -15.47 -3.87 -6.05
C VAL A 103 -14.41 -4.35 -7.03
N HIS A 104 -13.34 -3.56 -7.22
CA HIS A 104 -12.34 -3.80 -8.26
C HIS A 104 -11.72 -5.21 -8.25
N PHE A 105 -11.59 -5.85 -7.08
CA PHE A 105 -11.00 -7.18 -6.99
C PHE A 105 -11.98 -8.33 -7.31
N ASP A 106 -13.27 -8.06 -7.48
CA ASP A 106 -14.25 -9.07 -7.88
C ASP A 106 -14.37 -9.12 -9.41
N GLY A 107 -13.79 -10.16 -10.01
CA GLY A 107 -13.90 -10.41 -11.45
C GLY A 107 -15.26 -10.95 -11.91
N SER A 108 -16.16 -11.35 -11.01
CA SER A 108 -17.47 -11.89 -11.38
C SER A 108 -18.47 -10.82 -11.83
N THR A 109 -18.30 -9.58 -11.35
CA THR A 109 -19.15 -8.43 -11.70
C THR A 109 -18.32 -7.27 -12.26
N PRO A 110 -18.88 -6.44 -13.16
CA PRO A 110 -18.23 -5.18 -13.54
C PRO A 110 -17.95 -4.28 -12.32
N SER A 111 -16.96 -3.42 -12.44
CA SER A 111 -16.64 -2.35 -11.48
C SER A 111 -16.41 -1.06 -12.23
N ASP A 112 -16.43 0.08 -11.54
CA ASP A 112 -16.14 1.38 -12.17
C ASP A 112 -14.73 1.41 -12.77
N LEU A 113 -13.76 0.76 -12.13
CA LEU A 113 -12.42 0.59 -12.70
C LEU A 113 -12.43 -0.24 -13.99
N GLU A 114 -13.20 -1.32 -14.04
CA GLU A 114 -13.32 -2.13 -15.24
C GLU A 114 -13.97 -1.36 -16.39
N ALA A 115 -15.02 -0.59 -16.09
CA ALA A 115 -15.66 0.30 -17.06
C ALA A 115 -14.68 1.36 -17.60
N LEU A 116 -13.87 1.95 -16.73
CA LEU A 116 -12.83 2.90 -17.10
C LEU A 116 -11.78 2.25 -18.02
N LEU A 117 -11.28 1.07 -17.67
CA LEU A 117 -10.30 0.33 -18.47
C LEU A 117 -10.86 -0.07 -19.85
N ALA A 118 -12.13 -0.46 -19.89
CA ALA A 118 -12.80 -0.89 -21.13
C ALA A 118 -13.08 0.28 -22.08
N ALA A 119 -13.61 1.40 -21.57
CA ALA A 119 -14.25 2.43 -22.39
C ALA A 119 -13.48 3.76 -22.48
N HIS A 120 -12.64 4.11 -21.51
CA HIS A 120 -11.92 5.39 -21.55
C HIS A 120 -10.88 5.39 -22.69
N PRO A 121 -10.75 6.46 -23.50
CA PRO A 121 -9.85 6.48 -24.65
C PRO A 121 -8.40 6.11 -24.30
N LEU A 122 -7.87 6.68 -23.21
CA LEU A 122 -6.51 6.40 -22.71
C LEU A 122 -5.42 6.61 -23.79
N ASP A 123 -5.60 7.62 -24.62
CA ASP A 123 -4.72 8.02 -25.73
C ASP A 123 -4.16 9.45 -25.57
N ASP A 124 -4.61 10.18 -24.54
CA ASP A 124 -4.07 11.49 -24.20
C ASP A 124 -2.59 11.42 -23.82
N THR A 125 -1.76 12.14 -24.57
CA THR A 125 -0.29 12.07 -24.41
C THR A 125 0.18 12.64 -23.07
N ALA A 126 -0.49 13.68 -22.54
CA ALA A 126 -0.10 14.27 -21.27
C ALA A 126 -0.38 13.31 -20.10
N LEU A 127 -1.55 12.66 -20.10
CA LEU A 127 -1.93 11.63 -19.14
C LEU A 127 -0.96 10.43 -19.19
N LEU A 128 -0.62 9.95 -20.39
CA LEU A 128 0.30 8.83 -20.54
C LEU A 128 1.74 9.18 -20.13
N ASN A 129 2.17 10.44 -20.29
CA ASN A 129 3.46 10.91 -19.78
C ASN A 129 3.46 10.98 -18.25
N ARG A 130 2.41 11.55 -17.63
CA ARG A 130 2.23 11.52 -16.16
C ARG A 130 2.31 10.10 -15.62
N ALA A 131 1.64 9.15 -16.27
CA ALA A 131 1.68 7.74 -15.87
C ALA A 131 3.09 7.13 -15.91
N ARG A 132 3.90 7.46 -16.93
CA ARG A 132 5.29 7.00 -17.04
C ARG A 132 6.17 7.63 -15.95
N ASP A 133 6.07 8.95 -15.75
CA ASP A 133 6.88 9.68 -14.77
C ASP A 133 6.56 9.23 -13.33
N ALA A 134 5.29 8.99 -13.04
CA ALA A 134 4.84 8.45 -11.76
C ALA A 134 5.36 7.02 -11.52
N LEU A 135 5.31 6.16 -12.55
CA LEU A 135 5.85 4.80 -12.49
C LEU A 135 7.36 4.79 -12.27
N ASP A 136 8.11 5.64 -13.00
CA ASP A 136 9.56 5.77 -12.84
C ASP A 136 9.91 6.28 -11.44
N SER A 137 9.13 7.22 -10.91
CA SER A 137 9.27 7.70 -9.53
C SER A 137 9.00 6.60 -8.49
N MET A 138 7.95 5.79 -8.68
CA MET A 138 7.67 4.65 -7.80
C MET A 138 8.80 3.63 -7.80
N LYS A 139 9.34 3.30 -8.99
CA LYS A 139 10.49 2.41 -9.12
C LYS A 139 11.73 2.98 -8.43
N HIS A 140 12.06 4.24 -8.70
CA HIS A 140 13.23 4.92 -8.13
C HIS A 140 13.21 4.92 -6.60
N TRP A 141 12.04 5.20 -5.99
CA TRP A 141 11.89 5.25 -4.54
C TRP A 141 11.55 3.91 -3.89
N HIS A 142 11.43 2.85 -4.70
CA HIS A 142 11.03 1.50 -4.28
C HIS A 142 9.69 1.48 -3.55
N LEU A 143 8.69 2.17 -4.09
CA LEU A 143 7.34 2.29 -3.54
C LEU A 143 6.41 1.17 -4.03
N GLY A 144 5.49 0.76 -3.18
CA GLY A 144 4.38 -0.15 -3.51
C GLY A 144 3.22 0.12 -2.56
N LYS A 145 2.21 -0.77 -2.51
CA LYS A 145 1.06 -0.59 -1.59
C LYS A 145 1.50 -0.32 -0.14
N TYR A 146 2.54 -1.03 0.30
CA TYR A 146 3.25 -0.80 1.55
C TYR A 146 4.73 -0.58 1.28
N SER A 147 5.26 0.57 1.70
CA SER A 147 6.62 1.01 1.35
C SER A 147 7.68 0.78 2.45
N ALA A 148 7.37 -0.01 3.47
CA ALA A 148 8.30 -0.48 4.51
C ALA A 148 9.26 -1.56 3.97
N THR A 149 10.01 -1.23 2.91
CA THR A 149 10.94 -2.12 2.22
C THR A 149 12.34 -1.53 2.14
N ASP A 150 13.34 -2.39 2.25
CA ASP A 150 14.75 -2.04 2.17
C ASP A 150 15.34 -2.45 0.81
N PRO A 151 15.72 -1.49 -0.06
CA PRO A 151 16.36 -1.80 -1.33
C PRO A 151 17.79 -2.36 -1.17
N ASP A 152 18.43 -2.12 -0.01
CA ASP A 152 19.80 -2.56 0.27
C ASP A 152 19.89 -4.00 0.80
N LEU A 153 18.75 -4.63 1.14
CA LEU A 153 18.75 -6.04 1.54
C LEU A 153 19.09 -6.93 0.34
N PRO A 154 19.96 -7.93 0.52
CA PRO A 154 20.33 -8.83 -0.57
C PRO A 154 19.11 -9.64 -1.01
N VAL A 155 18.91 -9.69 -2.32
CA VAL A 155 18.06 -10.68 -2.98
C VAL A 155 18.97 -11.76 -3.59
N PRO A 156 18.47 -12.99 -3.84
CA PRO A 156 19.25 -14.00 -4.53
C PRO A 156 19.74 -13.52 -5.91
N GLU A 157 20.79 -14.16 -6.43
CA GLU A 157 21.25 -13.93 -7.81
C GLU A 157 20.11 -14.16 -8.81
N PRO A 158 20.02 -13.38 -9.90
CA PRO A 158 18.98 -13.54 -10.90
C PRO A 158 18.83 -14.97 -11.42
N GLY A 159 17.59 -15.36 -11.76
CA GLY A 159 17.28 -16.71 -12.24
C GLY A 159 16.38 -17.50 -11.30
N TYR A 160 15.37 -16.87 -10.72
CA TYR A 160 14.39 -17.51 -9.83
C TYR A 160 12.96 -17.15 -10.20
N VAL A 161 12.01 -17.95 -9.71
CA VAL A 161 10.57 -17.67 -9.80
C VAL A 161 10.13 -16.98 -8.53
N VAL A 162 9.25 -15.99 -8.64
CA VAL A 162 8.59 -15.38 -7.49
C VAL A 162 7.15 -15.86 -7.42
N LEU A 163 6.76 -16.48 -6.31
CA LEU A 163 5.38 -16.79 -6.01
C LEU A 163 4.89 -15.84 -4.91
N ILE A 164 3.79 -15.14 -5.17
CA ILE A 164 3.25 -14.15 -4.25
C ILE A 164 2.23 -14.83 -3.33
N ASP A 165 2.51 -14.86 -2.03
CA ASP A 165 1.55 -15.28 -1.01
C ASP A 165 0.58 -14.12 -0.67
N GLN A 166 -0.59 -14.48 -0.16
CA GLN A 166 -1.59 -13.54 0.35
C GLN A 166 -2.06 -13.98 1.74
N THR A 167 -2.68 -13.08 2.49
CA THR A 167 -3.26 -13.44 3.78
C THR A 167 -4.45 -14.38 3.60
N ALA A 168 -4.55 -15.41 4.43
CA ALA A 168 -5.73 -16.27 4.48
C ALA A 168 -6.98 -15.43 4.81
N GLY A 169 -8.08 -15.73 4.10
CA GLY A 169 -9.35 -15.00 4.23
C GLY A 169 -9.31 -13.58 3.64
N ASP A 170 -8.33 -13.25 2.80
CA ASP A 170 -8.38 -12.05 1.97
C ASP A 170 -9.61 -12.09 1.06
N ALA A 171 -10.42 -11.03 1.08
CA ALA A 171 -11.63 -10.92 0.28
C ALA A 171 -11.35 -11.02 -1.23
N ALA A 172 -10.17 -10.54 -1.67
CA ALA A 172 -9.75 -10.62 -3.06
C ALA A 172 -9.50 -12.05 -3.54
N LEU A 173 -9.40 -13.04 -2.63
CA LEU A 173 -9.27 -14.45 -2.99
C LEU A 173 -10.61 -15.09 -3.36
N MET A 174 -11.74 -14.46 -3.07
CA MET A 174 -13.07 -14.94 -3.46
C MET A 174 -13.33 -16.39 -2.99
N GLY A 175 -12.81 -16.74 -1.81
CA GLY A 175 -12.93 -18.08 -1.23
C GLY A 175 -11.79 -19.04 -1.59
N ALA A 176 -10.87 -18.65 -2.47
CA ALA A 176 -9.64 -19.41 -2.69
C ALA A 176 -8.82 -19.49 -1.40
N GLY A 177 -8.31 -20.67 -1.11
CA GLY A 177 -7.54 -20.96 0.09
C GLY A 177 -6.33 -21.83 -0.23
N ARG A 178 -5.82 -22.53 0.79
CA ARG A 178 -4.53 -23.23 0.72
C ARG A 178 -4.40 -24.20 -0.47
N ALA A 179 -5.48 -24.88 -0.85
CA ALA A 179 -5.48 -25.79 -2.01
C ALA A 179 -5.09 -25.08 -3.31
N ALA A 180 -5.68 -23.91 -3.59
CA ALA A 180 -5.38 -23.11 -4.79
C ALA A 180 -3.93 -22.60 -4.79
N PHE A 181 -3.40 -22.22 -3.61
CA PHE A 181 -2.00 -21.81 -3.48
C PHE A 181 -1.02 -22.97 -3.67
N ASN A 182 -1.37 -24.18 -3.22
CA ASN A 182 -0.58 -25.38 -3.47
C ASN A 182 -0.58 -25.76 -4.96
N GLU A 183 -1.72 -25.65 -5.64
CA GLU A 183 -1.82 -25.83 -7.09
C GLU A 183 -0.97 -24.81 -7.84
N MET A 184 -1.04 -23.53 -7.45
CA MET A 184 -0.20 -22.47 -8.01
C MET A 184 1.30 -22.76 -7.81
N LEU A 185 1.71 -23.26 -6.64
CA LEU A 185 3.09 -23.65 -6.39
C LEU A 185 3.51 -24.87 -7.24
N ALA A 186 2.63 -25.86 -7.40
CA ALA A 186 2.89 -27.03 -8.22
C ALA A 186 3.08 -26.65 -9.70
N LEU A 187 2.21 -25.78 -10.24
CA LEU A 187 2.34 -25.29 -11.61
C LEU A 187 3.57 -24.40 -11.80
N ALA A 188 3.88 -23.51 -10.84
CA ALA A 188 5.13 -22.75 -10.88
C ALA A 188 6.37 -23.66 -10.93
N ALA A 189 6.33 -24.76 -10.19
CA ALA A 189 7.37 -25.77 -10.15
C ALA A 189 7.49 -26.59 -11.46
N GLU A 190 6.36 -26.91 -12.09
CA GLU A 190 6.28 -27.65 -13.34
C GLU A 190 6.71 -26.80 -14.55
N GLU A 191 6.21 -25.58 -14.66
CA GLU A 191 6.50 -24.64 -15.74
C GLU A 191 7.94 -24.11 -15.69
N ASN A 192 8.62 -24.20 -14.54
CA ASN A 192 9.98 -23.72 -14.31
C ASN A 192 10.86 -24.82 -13.67
N PRO A 193 11.20 -25.89 -14.44
CA PRO A 193 11.98 -27.00 -13.91
C PRO A 193 13.38 -26.54 -13.48
N GLY A 194 13.81 -26.95 -12.29
CA GLY A 194 15.16 -26.70 -11.77
C GLY A 194 15.42 -25.29 -11.21
N LEU A 195 14.52 -24.32 -11.42
CA LEU A 195 14.69 -22.97 -10.89
C LEU A 195 14.27 -22.88 -9.40
N PRO A 196 14.96 -22.07 -8.58
CA PRO A 196 14.51 -21.74 -7.23
C PRO A 196 13.17 -21.00 -7.26
N ILE A 197 12.32 -21.26 -6.27
CA ILE A 197 11.05 -20.55 -6.09
C ILE A 197 11.11 -19.76 -4.79
N LEU A 198 10.92 -18.45 -4.89
CA LEU A 198 10.86 -17.54 -3.77
C LEU A 198 9.40 -17.19 -3.48
N ILE A 199 8.89 -17.66 -2.35
CA ILE A 199 7.57 -17.30 -1.87
C ILE A 199 7.67 -15.96 -1.14
N LYS A 200 7.14 -14.89 -1.73
CA LYS A 200 7.08 -13.58 -1.07
C LYS A 200 5.89 -13.55 -0.11
N SER A 201 6.16 -13.61 1.19
CA SER A 201 5.12 -13.50 2.21
C SER A 201 4.50 -12.10 2.27
N HIS A 202 3.21 -12.06 2.60
CA HIS A 202 2.49 -10.81 2.85
C HIS A 202 3.01 -10.14 4.14
N PRO A 203 3.22 -8.80 4.14
CA PRO A 203 3.80 -8.10 5.30
C PRO A 203 2.96 -8.24 6.58
N GLU A 204 1.64 -8.36 6.47
CA GLU A 204 0.79 -8.65 7.64
C GLU A 204 1.01 -10.04 8.24
N SER A 205 1.37 -11.03 7.41
CA SER A 205 1.70 -12.38 7.86
C SER A 205 3.06 -12.41 8.54
N VAL A 206 4.04 -11.70 7.99
CA VAL A 206 5.34 -11.50 8.65
C VAL A 206 5.17 -10.83 10.02
N ALA A 207 4.23 -9.90 10.14
CA ALA A 207 3.90 -9.22 11.40
C ALA A 207 2.99 -10.02 12.35
N GLY A 208 2.61 -11.26 12.01
CA GLY A 208 1.74 -12.12 12.80
C GLY A 208 0.31 -11.60 12.97
N LYS A 209 -0.18 -10.77 12.04
CA LYS A 209 -1.54 -10.20 12.08
C LYS A 209 -2.58 -11.09 11.41
N ARG A 210 -2.19 -11.78 10.34
CA ARG A 210 -3.01 -12.75 9.60
C ARG A 210 -2.13 -13.83 9.02
N ASP A 211 -2.56 -15.07 9.07
CA ASP A 211 -1.79 -16.18 8.51
C ASP A 211 -1.66 -16.07 6.98
N GLY A 212 -0.56 -16.61 6.43
CA GLY A 212 -0.39 -16.83 5.00
C GLY A 212 -0.83 -18.24 4.61
N HIS A 213 -0.59 -18.65 3.35
CA HIS A 213 -0.99 -19.99 2.87
C HIS A 213 0.14 -21.03 2.97
N PHE A 214 1.38 -20.58 3.14
CA PHE A 214 2.56 -21.44 3.20
C PHE A 214 3.22 -21.44 4.58
N ALA A 215 3.71 -22.62 4.97
CA ALA A 215 4.54 -22.83 6.15
C ALA A 215 5.84 -23.51 5.71
N ALA A 216 6.98 -23.09 6.26
CA ALA A 216 8.30 -23.56 5.83
C ALA A 216 8.50 -25.08 5.96
N ALA A 217 7.82 -25.73 6.90
CA ALA A 217 7.95 -27.16 7.16
C ALA A 217 7.43 -28.04 6.01
N ASP A 218 6.57 -27.51 5.15
CA ASP A 218 5.88 -28.27 4.10
C ASP A 218 6.45 -28.01 2.69
N LEU A 219 7.58 -27.31 2.60
CA LEU A 219 8.12 -26.84 1.32
C LEU A 219 9.30 -27.68 0.82
N PRO A 220 9.37 -27.97 -0.50
CA PRO A 220 10.54 -28.60 -1.11
C PRO A 220 11.81 -27.77 -0.92
N GLU A 221 12.99 -28.42 -0.96
CA GLU A 221 14.30 -27.77 -0.73
C GLU A 221 14.55 -26.54 -1.63
N ARG A 222 14.09 -26.56 -2.88
CA ARG A 222 14.26 -25.44 -3.83
C ARG A 222 13.30 -24.26 -3.60
N VAL A 223 12.41 -24.35 -2.61
CA VAL A 223 11.38 -23.34 -2.34
C VAL A 223 11.71 -22.64 -1.02
N ARG A 224 11.89 -21.33 -1.06
CA ARG A 224 12.22 -20.50 0.11
C ARG A 224 11.16 -19.45 0.33
N ILE A 225 10.70 -19.32 1.58
CA ILE A 225 9.87 -18.18 2.00
C ILE A 225 10.77 -16.97 2.29
N ILE A 226 10.43 -15.83 1.69
CA ILE A 226 11.07 -14.53 1.93
C ILE A 226 10.18 -13.71 2.86
N THR A 227 10.64 -13.56 4.11
CA THR A 227 9.96 -12.77 5.16
C THR A 227 10.65 -11.43 5.40
N GLU A 228 11.88 -11.30 4.92
CA GLU A 228 12.65 -10.08 4.95
C GLU A 228 11.92 -8.96 4.17
N PRO A 229 12.03 -7.69 4.60
CA PRO A 229 11.37 -6.55 3.95
C PRO A 229 12.12 -6.13 2.69
N VAL A 230 12.48 -7.07 1.81
CA VAL A 230 13.13 -6.77 0.52
C VAL A 230 12.21 -5.95 -0.37
N SER A 231 12.79 -5.06 -1.18
CA SER A 231 12.03 -4.33 -2.19
C SER A 231 11.48 -5.28 -3.27
N PRO A 232 10.17 -5.27 -3.56
CA PRO A 232 9.61 -6.01 -4.68
C PRO A 232 10.25 -5.67 -6.02
N TRP A 233 10.61 -4.41 -6.27
CA TRP A 233 11.29 -3.99 -7.49
C TRP A 233 12.62 -4.74 -7.68
N ARG A 234 13.43 -4.85 -6.62
CA ARG A 234 14.70 -5.61 -6.64
C ARG A 234 14.46 -7.10 -6.83
N LEU A 235 13.40 -7.64 -6.21
CA LEU A 235 13.02 -9.04 -6.37
C LEU A 235 12.56 -9.35 -7.80
N PHE A 236 11.85 -8.43 -8.45
CA PHE A 236 11.37 -8.62 -9.82
C PHE A 236 12.48 -8.47 -10.87
N GLU A 237 13.50 -7.65 -10.62
CA GLU A 237 14.66 -7.52 -11.52
C GLU A 237 15.40 -8.86 -11.74
N GLY A 238 15.43 -9.74 -10.74
CA GLY A 238 16.05 -11.07 -10.84
C GLY A 238 15.08 -12.20 -11.19
N ALA A 239 13.77 -11.92 -11.31
CA ALA A 239 12.75 -12.93 -11.50
C ALA A 239 12.59 -13.31 -12.97
N VAL A 240 12.52 -14.61 -13.26
CA VAL A 240 12.18 -15.12 -14.60
C VAL A 240 10.66 -15.17 -14.82
N ALA A 241 9.90 -15.37 -13.74
CA ALA A 241 8.45 -15.50 -13.75
C ALA A 241 7.87 -15.09 -12.40
N VAL A 242 6.64 -14.59 -12.42
CA VAL A 242 5.87 -14.21 -11.23
C VAL A 242 4.53 -14.93 -11.25
N TYR A 243 4.21 -15.60 -10.16
CA TYR A 243 2.95 -16.31 -9.95
C TYR A 243 2.15 -15.61 -8.85
N THR A 244 0.87 -15.38 -9.11
CA THR A 244 -0.02 -14.73 -8.16
C THR A 244 -1.44 -15.23 -8.32
N HIS A 245 -2.20 -15.24 -7.22
CA HIS A 245 -3.63 -15.47 -7.29
C HIS A 245 -4.36 -14.19 -7.68
N SER A 246 -4.46 -13.23 -6.75
CA SER A 246 -5.12 -11.94 -7.00
C SER A 246 -4.45 -10.77 -6.29
N SER A 247 -3.20 -10.94 -5.86
CA SER A 247 -2.48 -9.93 -5.08
C SER A 247 -2.25 -8.67 -5.89
N THR A 248 -2.35 -7.50 -5.26
CA THR A 248 -1.93 -6.22 -5.87
C THR A 248 -0.44 -6.21 -6.22
N LEU A 249 0.36 -7.08 -5.60
CA LEU A 249 1.78 -7.21 -5.94
C LEU A 249 2.00 -7.82 -7.35
N GLY A 250 1.03 -8.57 -7.87
CA GLY A 250 1.04 -8.99 -9.28
C GLY A 250 0.82 -7.82 -10.25
N PHE A 251 0.00 -6.85 -9.88
CA PHE A 251 -0.13 -5.59 -10.62
C PHE A 251 1.19 -4.80 -10.63
N GLU A 252 1.90 -4.73 -9.49
CA GLU A 252 3.22 -4.09 -9.43
C GLU A 252 4.26 -4.81 -10.31
N ALA A 253 4.21 -6.15 -10.41
CA ALA A 253 5.11 -6.92 -11.27
C ALA A 253 4.97 -6.58 -12.77
N ILE A 254 3.77 -6.19 -13.23
CA ILE A 254 3.56 -5.71 -14.61
C ILE A 254 4.45 -4.49 -14.89
N PHE A 255 4.56 -3.58 -13.93
CA PHE A 255 5.34 -2.35 -14.05
C PHE A 255 6.85 -2.58 -13.93
N ALA A 256 7.27 -3.68 -13.29
CA ALA A 256 8.65 -4.16 -13.34
C ALA A 256 9.01 -4.78 -14.71
N GLY A 257 8.08 -4.82 -15.68
CA GLY A 257 8.32 -5.33 -17.02
C GLY A 257 7.94 -6.81 -17.21
N LEU A 258 7.44 -7.47 -16.16
CA LEU A 258 7.06 -8.87 -16.20
C LEU A 258 5.63 -9.06 -16.74
N LYS A 259 5.28 -10.30 -17.07
CA LYS A 259 3.92 -10.72 -17.46
C LYS A 259 3.46 -11.83 -16.50
N PRO A 260 2.89 -11.49 -15.34
CA PRO A 260 2.58 -12.45 -14.27
C PRO A 260 1.61 -13.55 -14.71
N ARG A 261 1.79 -14.77 -14.19
CA ARG A 261 0.82 -15.87 -14.27
C ARG A 261 -0.22 -15.70 -13.17
N VAL A 262 -1.48 -15.48 -13.56
CA VAL A 262 -2.57 -15.08 -12.66
C VAL A 262 -3.60 -16.19 -12.53
N PHE A 263 -3.88 -16.61 -11.29
CA PHE A 263 -4.79 -17.73 -10.99
C PHE A 263 -6.20 -17.29 -10.62
N GLY A 264 -6.37 -16.07 -10.11
CA GLY A 264 -7.67 -15.46 -9.86
C GLY A 264 -8.09 -14.48 -10.96
N GLN A 265 -9.05 -13.62 -10.63
CA GLN A 265 -9.57 -12.58 -11.55
C GLN A 265 -9.37 -11.15 -10.99
N PRO A 266 -8.16 -10.76 -10.55
CA PRO A 266 -7.93 -9.40 -10.06
C PRO A 266 -8.20 -8.35 -11.16
N PHE A 267 -8.37 -7.08 -10.78
CA PHE A 267 -8.72 -5.98 -11.69
C PHE A 267 -7.79 -5.84 -12.91
N TYR A 268 -6.53 -6.25 -12.77
CA TYR A 268 -5.48 -6.13 -13.80
C TYR A 268 -5.36 -7.35 -14.73
N ALA A 269 -6.11 -8.42 -14.48
CA ALA A 269 -6.18 -9.60 -15.36
C ALA A 269 -7.07 -9.34 -16.58
N GLY A 270 -6.76 -9.96 -17.73
CA GLY A 270 -7.56 -9.88 -18.96
C GLY A 270 -7.23 -8.74 -19.91
N TRP A 271 -6.24 -7.90 -19.60
CA TRP A 271 -5.90 -6.71 -20.43
C TRP A 271 -4.65 -6.91 -21.31
N GLY A 272 -4.22 -8.16 -21.52
CA GLY A 272 -3.05 -8.53 -22.32
C GLY A 272 -1.68 -8.39 -21.63
N LEU A 273 -1.66 -7.91 -20.38
CA LEU A 273 -0.44 -7.67 -19.58
C LEU A 273 -0.13 -8.80 -18.58
N THR A 274 -0.92 -9.88 -18.60
CA THR A 274 -0.82 -11.06 -17.73
C THR A 274 -1.00 -12.35 -18.52
N GLN A 275 -0.62 -13.48 -17.91
CA GLN A 275 -0.92 -14.84 -18.39
C GLN A 275 -2.03 -15.42 -17.50
N ASP A 276 -3.27 -15.19 -17.88
CA ASP A 276 -4.44 -15.48 -17.04
C ASP A 276 -4.85 -16.95 -17.13
N GLN A 277 -5.20 -17.56 -16.01
CA GLN A 277 -5.81 -18.89 -15.95
C GLN A 277 -7.27 -18.84 -16.41
N ASP A 278 -8.01 -17.84 -15.95
CA ASP A 278 -9.42 -17.64 -16.26
C ASP A 278 -9.77 -16.15 -16.15
N ALA A 279 -9.40 -15.34 -17.14
CA ALA A 279 -9.78 -13.93 -17.16
C ALA A 279 -11.28 -13.75 -17.46
N PRO A 280 -11.96 -12.72 -16.91
CA PRO A 280 -13.34 -12.44 -17.27
C PRO A 280 -13.49 -12.21 -18.77
N ALA A 281 -14.36 -13.00 -19.43
CA ALA A 281 -14.53 -12.99 -20.89
C ALA A 281 -14.87 -11.61 -21.48
N ARG A 282 -15.50 -10.74 -20.68
CA ARG A 282 -15.86 -9.35 -21.07
C ARG A 282 -14.67 -8.38 -21.17
N ARG A 283 -13.48 -8.77 -20.70
CA ARG A 283 -12.26 -7.96 -20.80
C ARG A 283 -11.53 -8.30 -22.10
N GLU A 284 -11.92 -7.63 -23.18
CA GLU A 284 -11.42 -7.92 -24.54
C GLU A 284 -10.33 -6.96 -25.01
N ARG A 285 -10.13 -5.83 -24.30
CA ARG A 285 -9.19 -4.77 -24.70
C ARG A 285 -7.76 -5.14 -24.30
N VAL A 286 -6.81 -4.88 -25.19
CA VAL A 286 -5.37 -4.94 -24.86
C VAL A 286 -4.89 -3.55 -24.46
N LEU A 287 -4.29 -3.44 -23.28
CA LEU A 287 -3.75 -2.20 -22.73
C LEU A 287 -2.23 -2.20 -22.72
N THR A 288 -1.65 -1.01 -22.84
CA THR A 288 -0.25 -0.78 -22.47
C THR A 288 -0.12 -0.57 -20.95
N ARG A 289 1.10 -0.75 -20.42
CA ARG A 289 1.39 -0.49 -18.99
C ARG A 289 1.02 0.93 -18.57
N ALA A 290 1.32 1.92 -19.40
CA ALA A 290 1.00 3.33 -19.13
C ALA A 290 -0.53 3.56 -19.09
N GLN A 291 -1.29 2.90 -19.96
CA GLN A 291 -2.76 2.99 -19.95
C GLN A 291 -3.38 2.34 -18.71
N LEU A 292 -2.90 1.13 -18.36
CA LEU A 292 -3.34 0.45 -17.13
C LEU A 292 -3.01 1.30 -15.89
N PHE A 293 -1.80 1.88 -15.82
CA PHE A 293 -1.41 2.77 -14.74
C PHE A 293 -2.27 4.04 -14.70
N ALA A 294 -2.48 4.71 -15.83
CA ALA A 294 -3.29 5.92 -15.91
C ALA A 294 -4.70 5.69 -15.37
N ALA A 295 -5.36 4.62 -15.80
CA ALA A 295 -6.70 4.27 -15.32
C ALA A 295 -6.69 3.92 -13.81
N ALA A 296 -5.85 2.98 -13.39
CA ALA A 296 -5.90 2.44 -12.03
C ALA A 296 -5.30 3.37 -10.95
N MET A 297 -4.31 4.21 -11.31
CA MET A 297 -3.55 5.01 -10.35
C MET A 297 -3.83 6.50 -10.44
N ILE A 298 -4.24 7.03 -11.60
CA ILE A 298 -4.49 8.47 -11.77
C ILE A 298 -5.99 8.77 -11.72
N LEU A 299 -6.78 8.05 -12.53
CA LEU A 299 -8.18 8.40 -12.77
C LEU A 299 -9.16 7.75 -11.79
N TYR A 300 -8.91 6.52 -11.36
CA TYR A 300 -9.86 5.76 -10.53
C TYR A 300 -9.85 6.13 -9.04
N PRO A 301 -8.69 6.25 -8.35
CA PRO A 301 -8.68 6.53 -6.92
C PRO A 301 -8.85 8.02 -6.62
N VAL A 302 -9.37 8.33 -5.44
CA VAL A 302 -9.25 9.66 -4.83
C VAL A 302 -8.04 9.70 -3.91
N TRP A 303 -7.10 10.59 -4.21
CA TRP A 303 -5.86 10.77 -3.45
C TRP A 303 -5.97 11.92 -2.45
N TYR A 304 -5.22 11.83 -1.36
CA TYR A 304 -5.29 12.76 -0.25
C TYR A 304 -3.91 13.19 0.25
N ASP A 305 -3.73 14.50 0.37
CA ASP A 305 -2.58 15.15 0.97
C ASP A 305 -2.86 15.42 2.46
N PRO A 306 -2.33 14.61 3.40
CA PRO A 306 -2.51 14.82 4.84
C PRO A 306 -1.80 16.06 5.40
N VAL A 307 -0.87 16.69 4.65
CA VAL A 307 -0.20 17.93 5.07
C VAL A 307 -1.07 19.13 4.71
N GLY A 308 -1.58 19.16 3.49
CA GLY A 308 -2.45 20.23 2.98
C GLY A 308 -3.94 20.07 3.33
N ASP A 309 -4.36 18.90 3.84
CA ASP A 309 -5.76 18.55 4.13
C ASP A 309 -6.69 18.79 2.92
N ARG A 310 -6.31 18.24 1.77
CA ARG A 310 -7.05 18.34 0.50
C ARG A 310 -6.91 17.09 -0.33
N LEU A 311 -7.80 16.95 -1.32
CA LEU A 311 -7.55 16.00 -2.40
C LEU A 311 -6.36 16.48 -3.23
N CYS A 312 -5.60 15.53 -3.75
CA CYS A 312 -4.39 15.78 -4.52
C CYS A 312 -4.29 14.83 -5.71
N GLU A 313 -3.22 14.98 -6.48
CA GLU A 313 -2.86 14.05 -7.55
C GLU A 313 -1.92 12.95 -7.03
N VAL A 314 -1.82 11.84 -7.76
CA VAL A 314 -1.00 10.68 -7.34
C VAL A 314 0.48 11.03 -7.16
N GLU A 315 1.00 11.99 -7.94
CA GLU A 315 2.38 12.44 -7.88
C GLU A 315 2.73 13.05 -6.52
N GLU A 316 1.78 13.75 -5.89
CA GLU A 316 1.95 14.31 -4.54
C GLU A 316 2.00 13.20 -3.49
N VAL A 317 1.15 12.17 -3.63
CA VAL A 317 1.17 10.97 -2.77
C VAL A 317 2.48 10.21 -2.92
N ILE A 318 2.99 10.06 -4.15
CA ILE A 318 4.29 9.42 -4.42
C ILE A 318 5.42 10.18 -3.74
N ALA A 319 5.46 11.52 -3.89
CA ALA A 319 6.48 12.35 -3.27
C ALA A 319 6.45 12.25 -1.73
N GLN A 320 5.25 12.23 -1.14
CA GLN A 320 5.10 12.07 0.29
C GLN A 320 5.52 10.68 0.78
N LEU A 321 5.07 9.61 0.11
CA LEU A 321 5.46 8.25 0.48
C LEU A 321 6.96 8.00 0.28
N ALA A 322 7.58 8.61 -0.72
CA ALA A 322 9.03 8.59 -0.89
C ALA A 322 9.75 9.19 0.33
N ALA A 323 9.30 10.36 0.81
CA ALA A 323 9.86 10.98 2.00
C ALA A 323 9.65 10.13 3.26
N GLU A 324 8.45 9.57 3.45
CA GLU A 324 8.13 8.72 4.61
C GLU A 324 8.88 7.38 4.58
N ALA A 325 8.98 6.73 3.42
CA ALA A 325 9.72 5.48 3.25
C ALA A 325 11.23 5.70 3.48
N ARG A 326 11.79 6.81 2.97
CA ARG A 326 13.18 7.19 3.27
C ARG A 326 13.40 7.40 4.76
N ALA A 327 12.55 8.19 5.42
CA ALA A 327 12.64 8.41 6.86
C ALA A 327 12.56 7.09 7.65
N TRP A 328 11.66 6.19 7.26
CA TRP A 328 11.57 4.86 7.84
C TRP A 328 12.86 4.05 7.65
N ARG A 329 13.45 4.00 6.43
CA ARG A 329 14.73 3.30 6.17
C ARG A 329 15.87 3.85 7.03
N GLU A 330 15.93 5.16 7.21
CA GLU A 330 16.92 5.81 8.05
C GLU A 330 16.71 5.50 9.55
N ASP A 331 15.46 5.46 10.01
CA ASP A 331 15.09 5.41 11.44
C ASP A 331 14.77 4.00 11.98
N ARG A 332 14.51 3.00 11.13
CA ARG A 332 13.97 1.67 11.53
C ARG A 332 14.81 0.92 12.56
N ASP A 333 16.12 1.15 12.59
CA ASP A 333 17.02 0.55 13.57
C ASP A 333 17.09 1.33 14.87
N GLY A 334 16.64 2.58 14.85
CA GLY A 334 16.62 3.50 15.96
C GLY A 334 18.01 3.98 16.35
N TYR A 335 18.04 4.83 17.36
CA TYR A 335 19.25 5.57 17.72
C TYR A 335 19.66 5.37 19.18
N VAL A 336 20.96 5.56 19.44
CA VAL A 336 21.52 5.74 20.79
C VAL A 336 22.17 7.11 20.86
N ALA A 337 21.58 8.03 21.60
CA ALA A 337 22.14 9.35 21.82
C ALA A 337 23.20 9.32 22.93
N VAL A 338 24.45 9.55 22.56
CA VAL A 338 25.62 9.39 23.42
C VAL A 338 26.04 10.73 24.01
N GLY A 339 26.29 10.76 25.33
CA GLY A 339 26.80 11.95 26.02
C GLY A 339 25.80 13.12 26.11
N MET A 340 24.51 12.88 25.84
CA MET A 340 23.51 13.95 25.83
C MET A 340 23.23 14.49 27.22
N ARG A 341 23.30 15.83 27.35
CA ARG A 341 22.87 16.58 28.55
C ARG A 341 21.43 16.21 28.92
N ILE A 342 21.16 16.05 30.22
CA ILE A 342 19.87 15.55 30.74
C ILE A 342 18.70 16.40 30.25
N TRP A 343 18.84 17.73 30.25
CA TRP A 343 17.78 18.65 29.82
C TRP A 343 17.41 18.52 28.32
N LYS A 344 18.31 18.00 27.46
CA LYS A 344 18.01 17.77 26.03
C LYS A 344 17.18 16.52 25.79
N ARG A 345 17.22 15.55 26.72
CA ARG A 345 16.63 14.23 26.53
C ARG A 345 15.12 14.26 26.25
N PRO A 346 14.29 15.09 26.91
CA PRO A 346 12.87 15.19 26.59
C PRO A 346 12.61 15.68 25.16
N HIS A 347 13.37 16.66 24.68
CA HIS A 347 13.24 17.18 23.31
C HIS A 347 13.64 16.14 22.27
N LEU A 348 14.76 15.45 22.50
CA LEU A 348 15.22 14.39 21.61
C LEU A 348 14.25 13.21 21.56
N LYS A 349 13.62 12.85 22.67
CA LYS A 349 12.56 11.82 22.68
C LYS A 349 11.29 12.23 21.92
N ARG A 350 11.06 13.52 21.68
CA ARG A 350 9.93 14.00 20.87
C ARG A 350 10.28 14.01 19.38
N ALA A 351 11.52 14.35 19.04
CA ALA A 351 11.99 14.40 17.66
C ALA A 351 12.33 13.00 17.10
N PHE A 352 12.88 12.13 17.93
CA PHE A 352 13.23 10.75 17.57
C PHE A 352 12.24 9.77 18.19
N GLY A 353 12.23 8.55 17.66
CA GLY A 353 11.57 7.42 18.31
C GLY A 353 10.25 7.00 17.69
N ARG A 354 9.91 7.55 16.51
CA ARG A 354 8.77 7.13 15.69
C ARG A 354 8.78 5.61 15.45
N GLU A 355 9.92 5.07 15.01
CA GLU A 355 10.06 3.62 14.73
C GLU A 355 10.49 2.81 15.94
N LYS A 356 11.48 3.32 16.69
CA LYS A 356 12.07 2.65 17.84
C LYS A 356 12.46 3.68 18.91
N PRO A 357 12.07 3.52 20.19
CA PRO A 357 12.36 4.50 21.24
C PRO A 357 13.83 4.88 21.29
N LEU A 358 14.12 6.17 21.42
CA LEU A 358 15.49 6.69 21.54
C LEU A 358 16.13 6.20 22.85
N LYS A 359 17.34 5.63 22.76
CA LYS A 359 18.15 5.25 23.94
C LYS A 359 19.20 6.31 24.23
N PHE A 360 19.65 6.36 25.49
CA PHE A 360 20.73 7.26 25.93
C PHE A 360 21.86 6.43 26.54
N ALA A 361 23.10 6.80 26.25
CA ALA A 361 24.28 6.16 26.82
C ALA A 361 25.35 7.22 27.16
N SER A 362 26.22 6.92 28.13
CA SER A 362 27.38 7.76 28.45
C SER A 362 28.55 7.52 27.49
N ARG A 363 28.61 6.32 26.87
CA ARG A 363 29.65 5.91 25.93
C ARG A 363 29.02 5.28 24.68
N ILE A 364 29.76 5.29 23.58
CA ILE A 364 29.35 4.64 22.34
C ILE A 364 29.25 3.12 22.59
N PRO A 365 28.10 2.48 22.31
CA PRO A 365 27.99 1.02 22.44
C PRO A 365 28.94 0.31 21.49
N SER A 366 29.56 -0.79 21.93
CA SER A 366 30.43 -1.63 21.11
C SER A 366 29.69 -2.57 20.15
N GLY A 367 28.34 -2.52 20.12
CA GLY A 367 27.52 -3.36 19.26
C GLY A 367 26.02 -3.06 19.35
N GLY A 368 25.24 -3.79 18.56
CA GLY A 368 23.81 -3.60 18.37
C GLY A 368 23.47 -2.90 17.05
N THR A 369 22.20 -2.93 16.66
CA THR A 369 21.76 -2.37 15.37
C THR A 369 21.47 -0.86 15.42
N ARG A 370 21.31 -0.30 16.63
CA ARG A 370 20.99 1.12 16.81
C ARG A 370 22.16 2.02 16.45
N LYS A 371 21.88 3.06 15.66
CA LYS A 371 22.89 4.02 15.20
C LYS A 371 23.29 4.95 16.36
N PRO A 372 24.57 5.02 16.76
CA PRO A 372 25.04 5.97 17.75
C PRO A 372 25.01 7.40 17.18
N VAL A 373 24.55 8.36 17.99
CA VAL A 373 24.46 9.78 17.63
C VAL A 373 25.11 10.63 18.73
N VAL A 374 26.01 11.53 18.36
CA VAL A 374 26.65 12.50 19.27
C VAL A 374 26.19 13.94 18.99
N TRP A 375 26.33 14.82 19.97
CA TRP A 375 25.98 16.24 19.81
C TRP A 375 27.13 17.05 19.20
N GLY A 376 26.86 17.74 18.10
CA GLY A 376 27.78 18.66 17.44
C GLY A 376 29.17 18.08 17.21
N MET A 377 30.19 18.83 17.64
CA MET A 377 31.61 18.48 17.48
C MET A 377 32.17 17.60 18.60
N ALA A 378 31.33 16.90 19.37
CA ALA A 378 31.82 15.95 20.37
C ALA A 378 32.75 14.91 19.73
N GLU A 379 33.80 14.52 20.48
CA GLU A 379 34.77 13.53 20.01
C GLU A 379 34.09 12.18 19.79
N ALA A 380 34.26 11.62 18.60
CA ALA A 380 33.66 10.37 18.19
C ALA A 380 34.47 9.76 17.03
N PRO A 381 34.53 8.42 16.92
CA PRO A 381 35.08 7.74 15.75
C PRO A 381 34.41 8.16 14.43
N GLU A 382 35.07 7.86 13.32
CA GLU A 382 34.51 8.04 11.98
C GLU A 382 33.23 7.19 11.79
N GLY A 383 32.27 7.70 11.01
CA GLY A 383 31.00 7.03 10.74
C GLY A 383 29.91 7.21 11.80
N ILE A 384 30.20 7.88 12.92
CA ILE A 384 29.20 8.20 13.95
C ILE A 384 28.35 9.39 13.50
N LEU A 385 27.01 9.25 13.61
CA LEU A 385 26.09 10.33 13.27
C LEU A 385 26.28 11.52 14.22
N ARG A 386 26.33 12.72 13.65
CA ARG A 386 26.41 13.99 14.39
C ARG A 386 25.08 14.71 14.26
N MET A 387 24.57 15.18 15.39
CA MET A 387 23.33 15.93 15.47
C MET A 387 23.59 17.32 16.02
N GLU A 388 22.99 18.31 15.39
CA GLU A 388 23.08 19.72 15.77
C GLU A 388 21.73 20.42 15.62
N ASP A 389 21.69 21.70 16.00
CA ASP A 389 20.49 22.52 15.85
C ASP A 389 20.25 22.87 14.38
N GLY A 390 19.00 22.71 13.92
CA GLY A 390 18.61 23.01 12.55
C GLY A 390 18.78 24.49 12.16
N PHE A 391 18.93 24.72 10.85
CA PHE A 391 19.06 26.06 10.26
C PHE A 391 17.75 26.85 10.27
N LEU A 392 16.61 26.16 10.12
CA LEU A 392 15.28 26.77 10.26
C LEU A 392 14.88 26.79 11.73
N ARG A 393 14.77 27.99 12.29
CA ARG A 393 14.46 28.22 13.70
C ARG A 393 13.17 29.00 13.82
N SER A 394 12.33 28.66 14.80
CA SER A 394 11.20 29.50 15.16
C SER A 394 11.70 30.91 15.51
N ARG A 395 11.01 31.96 15.07
CA ARG A 395 11.25 33.33 15.58
C ARG A 395 11.06 33.30 17.10
N GLY A 396 12.15 33.46 17.86
CA GLY A 396 12.09 33.71 19.31
C GLY A 396 12.61 32.62 20.24
N LEU A 397 13.21 31.52 19.76
CA LEU A 397 13.86 30.53 20.64
C LEU A 397 15.23 30.12 20.07
N GLY A 398 16.19 31.04 20.14
CA GLY A 398 17.58 30.67 20.40
C GLY A 398 17.76 30.65 21.92
N ALA A 399 18.56 29.72 22.44
CA ALA A 399 18.93 29.69 23.85
C ALA A 399 19.35 31.09 24.32
N ALA A 400 18.52 31.69 25.17
CA ALA A 400 18.89 32.82 26.02
C ALA A 400 19.30 32.27 27.38
#